data_AF-A0A4Q2DFH7-F1
#
_entry.id   AF-A0A4Q2DFH7-F1
#
_cell.length_a   1.000
_cell.length_b   1.000
_cell.length_c   1.000
_cell.angle_alpha   90.00
_cell.angle_beta   90.00
_cell.angle_gamma   90.00
#
_symmetry.space_group_name_H-M   'P 1'
#
loop_
_entity.id
_entity.type
_entity.pdbx_description
1 polymer ?
#
loop_
_entity_poly.entity_id
_entity_poly.type
_entity_poly.pdbx_seq_one_letter_code
_entity_poly.pdbx_strand_id
1 'polypeptide(L)'
;MDHETGLPLDICDLNKNQVTPDTPTLVEIISLTEIGYSAFQLDQVRKVREERIKAGSDEYEEGEEDADTEIEGEGPMPKYPRAMLSFMLSDGKTSFKACEYKSLPELSLVSTPLGFKMHLKSVKVVRGVAHLEPSNVTLLGGHSGLQALKSYYFRQNLRQRMGLPIEPIPEQADQNAAGVLPPSSRPEGGASTYGPTPLQ
;
A
#
# COMPACT_ATOMS: atom_id res chain seq x y z
N MET A 1 9.55 -8.05 25.20
CA MET A 1 8.96 -7.57 23.94
C MET A 1 7.72 -8.40 23.72
N ASP A 2 6.54 -7.78 23.74
CA ASP A 2 5.29 -8.48 23.47
C ASP A 2 5.18 -8.71 21.96
N HIS A 3 5.36 -9.98 21.55
CA HIS A 3 5.38 -10.42 20.15
C HIS A 3 4.14 -11.23 19.81
N GLU A 4 2.94 -10.72 20.12
CA GLU A 4 1.70 -11.45 19.84
C GLU A 4 1.53 -11.83 18.35
N THR A 5 2.16 -11.08 17.43
CA THR A 5 2.07 -11.28 15.97
C THR A 5 3.43 -11.34 15.25
N GLY A 6 4.55 -11.40 16.00
CA GLY A 6 5.91 -11.51 15.44
C GLY A 6 6.58 -10.20 15.01
N LEU A 7 5.85 -9.09 14.83
CA LEU A 7 6.44 -7.76 14.60
C LEU A 7 6.60 -6.95 15.90
N PRO A 8 7.61 -6.07 16.01
CA PRO A 8 7.69 -5.09 17.08
C PRO A 8 6.54 -4.08 17.01
N LEU A 9 5.90 -3.77 18.14
CA LEU A 9 4.79 -2.81 18.21
C LEU A 9 5.20 -1.39 17.77
N ASP A 10 6.48 -1.07 17.87
CA ASP A 10 7.07 0.22 17.51
C ASP A 10 7.73 0.22 16.13
N ILE A 11 7.40 -0.74 15.25
CA ILE A 11 7.94 -0.82 13.88
C ILE A 11 7.74 0.45 13.04
N CYS A 12 6.74 1.27 13.37
CA CYS A 12 6.46 2.54 12.70
C CYS A 12 7.18 3.75 13.32
N ASP A 13 8.04 3.57 14.34
CA ASP A 13 8.74 4.68 15.00
C ASP A 13 9.75 5.34 14.05
N LEU A 14 9.50 6.62 13.76
CA LEU A 14 10.31 7.43 12.85
C LEU A 14 11.70 7.77 13.43
N ASN A 15 11.88 7.64 14.75
CA ASN A 15 13.12 7.97 15.44
C ASN A 15 14.03 6.76 15.67
N LYS A 16 13.59 5.57 15.25
CA LYS A 16 14.33 4.33 15.46
C LYS A 16 14.77 3.70 14.14
N ASN A 17 15.94 3.07 14.22
CA ASN A 17 16.40 2.12 13.23
C ASN A 17 16.41 0.75 13.92
N GLN A 18 15.76 -0.23 13.29
CA GLN A 18 15.64 -1.56 13.86
C GLN A 18 15.67 -2.63 12.77
N VAL A 19 15.72 -3.88 13.21
CA VAL A 19 15.65 -5.05 12.34
C VAL A 19 14.50 -5.93 12.84
N THR A 20 13.65 -6.41 11.94
CA THR A 20 12.60 -7.36 12.31
C THR A 20 13.21 -8.67 12.81
N PRO A 21 12.47 -9.50 13.57
CA PRO A 21 13.01 -10.77 14.05
C PRO A 21 13.53 -11.69 12.93
N ASP A 22 14.46 -12.58 13.31
CA ASP A 22 15.00 -13.60 12.41
C ASP A 22 14.03 -14.77 12.17
N THR A 23 12.98 -14.87 13.00
CA THR A 23 11.85 -15.76 12.78
C THR A 23 10.96 -15.20 11.66
N PRO A 24 10.66 -15.98 10.61
CA PRO A 24 9.78 -15.54 9.53
C PRO A 24 8.43 -15.05 10.07
N THR A 25 8.07 -13.82 9.72
CA THR A 25 6.81 -13.19 10.12
C THR A 25 5.91 -13.06 8.90
N LEU A 26 4.70 -13.61 9.00
CA LEU A 26 3.70 -13.55 7.94
C LEU A 26 3.07 -12.16 7.90
N VAL A 27 3.08 -11.54 6.72
CA VAL A 27 2.41 -10.26 6.47
C VAL A 27 1.60 -10.33 5.18
N GLU A 28 0.66 -9.40 5.05
CA GLU A 28 -0.13 -9.19 3.85
C GLU A 28 0.09 -7.81 3.23
N ILE A 29 -0.01 -7.74 1.91
CA ILE A 29 -0.04 -6.46 1.18
C ILE A 29 -1.45 -5.86 1.28
N ILE A 30 -1.60 -4.75 2.00
CA ILE A 30 -2.86 -4.00 2.08
C ILE A 30 -2.99 -3.05 0.90
N SER A 31 -1.91 -2.37 0.52
CA SER A 31 -1.87 -1.52 -0.66
C SER A 31 -0.45 -1.48 -1.22
N LEU A 32 -0.34 -1.19 -2.51
CA LEU A 32 0.94 -1.00 -3.18
C LEU A 32 0.83 0.10 -4.24
N THR A 33 1.95 0.76 -4.51
CA THR A 33 2.05 1.87 -5.46
C THR A 33 3.49 2.00 -5.94
N GLU A 34 3.70 2.57 -7.12
CA GLU A 34 5.03 2.92 -7.63
C GLU A 34 5.43 4.33 -7.14
N ILE A 35 6.63 4.46 -6.58
CA ILE A 35 7.11 5.73 -5.99
C ILE A 35 8.34 6.32 -6.69
N GLY A 36 8.96 5.61 -7.63
CA GLY A 36 10.06 6.15 -8.45
C GLY A 36 9.61 7.06 -9.59
N TYR A 37 8.31 7.08 -9.90
CA TYR A 37 7.71 7.96 -10.91
C TYR A 37 6.71 8.94 -10.29
N SER A 38 6.48 10.07 -10.96
CA SER A 38 5.55 11.08 -10.46
C SER A 38 4.11 10.57 -10.43
N ALA A 39 3.33 11.03 -9.44
CA ALA A 39 1.93 10.63 -9.33
C ALA A 39 1.10 11.06 -10.56
N PHE A 40 1.48 12.17 -11.19
CA PHE A 40 0.85 12.65 -12.42
C PHE A 40 1.07 11.68 -13.59
N GLN A 41 2.32 11.24 -13.84
CA GLN A 41 2.62 10.27 -14.89
C GLN A 41 1.86 8.95 -14.69
N LEU A 42 1.85 8.44 -13.46
CA LEU A 42 1.11 7.22 -13.12
C LEU A 42 -0.41 7.39 -13.32
N ASP A 43 -0.97 8.57 -13.05
CA ASP A 43 -2.40 8.85 -13.29
C ASP A 43 -2.74 8.94 -14.78
N GLN A 44 -1.83 9.43 -15.63
CA GLN A 44 -2.03 9.40 -17.09
C GLN A 44 -2.09 7.97 -17.61
N VAL A 45 -1.13 7.12 -17.21
CA VAL A 45 -1.15 5.70 -17.57
C VAL A 45 -2.45 5.04 -17.08
N ARG A 46 -2.85 5.30 -15.83
CA ARG A 46 -4.10 4.77 -15.26
C ARG A 46 -5.33 5.12 -16.11
N LYS A 47 -5.47 6.39 -16.52
CA LYS A 47 -6.61 6.86 -17.33
C LYS A 47 -6.66 6.16 -18.69
N VAL A 48 -5.52 6.08 -19.38
CA VAL A 48 -5.43 5.39 -20.68
C VAL A 48 -5.79 3.90 -20.52
N ARG A 49 -5.29 3.23 -19.47
CA ARG A 49 -5.66 1.83 -19.19
C ARG A 49 -7.15 1.67 -18.94
N GLU A 50 -7.76 2.55 -18.13
CA GLU A 50 -9.20 2.51 -17.86
C GLU A 50 -10.05 2.71 -19.11
N GLU A 51 -9.63 3.58 -20.03
CA GLU A 51 -10.30 3.78 -21.33
C GLU A 51 -10.21 2.53 -22.21
N ARG A 52 -9.04 1.88 -22.27
CA ARG A 52 -8.86 0.64 -23.05
C ARG A 52 -9.60 -0.55 -22.47
N ILE A 53 -9.64 -0.69 -21.14
CA ILE A 53 -10.45 -1.70 -20.46
C ILE A 53 -11.94 -1.48 -20.77
N LYS A 54 -12.42 -0.24 -20.74
CA LYS A 54 -13.80 0.09 -21.13
C LYS A 54 -14.09 -0.20 -22.61
N ALA A 55 -13.08 -0.11 -23.48
CA ALA A 55 -13.17 -0.49 -24.89
C ALA A 55 -13.09 -2.02 -25.12
N GLY A 56 -12.89 -2.83 -24.07
CA GLY A 56 -12.90 -4.29 -24.13
C GLY A 56 -11.52 -4.96 -24.16
N SER A 57 -10.44 -4.23 -23.88
CA SER A 57 -9.10 -4.83 -23.71
C SER A 57 -8.97 -5.58 -22.38
N ASP A 58 -8.13 -6.63 -22.34
CA ASP A 58 -7.83 -7.34 -21.09
C ASP A 58 -7.00 -6.47 -20.13
N GLU A 59 -7.42 -6.41 -18.86
CA GLU A 59 -6.78 -5.60 -17.80
C GLU A 59 -5.35 -6.05 -17.49
N TYR A 60 -5.06 -7.35 -17.63
CA TYR A 60 -3.77 -7.96 -17.25
C TYR A 60 -2.83 -8.17 -18.43
N GLU A 61 -3.32 -8.02 -19.66
CA GLU A 61 -2.50 -8.09 -20.85
C GLU A 61 -1.67 -6.81 -20.94
N GLU A 62 -0.37 -6.90 -20.65
CA GLU A 62 0.57 -5.81 -20.85
C GLU A 62 1.25 -5.95 -22.21
N GLY A 63 1.32 -4.86 -22.98
CA GLY A 63 2.08 -4.84 -24.23
C GLY A 63 3.56 -5.11 -24.03
N GLU A 64 4.24 -5.76 -24.97
CA GLU A 64 5.68 -5.99 -24.86
C GLU A 64 6.48 -4.68 -24.87
N GLU A 65 5.97 -3.64 -25.54
CA GLU A 65 6.59 -2.31 -25.69
C GLU A 65 6.01 -1.26 -24.72
N ASP A 66 6.82 -0.24 -24.41
CA ASP A 66 6.36 0.97 -23.74
C ASP A 66 5.39 1.70 -24.68
N ALA A 67 4.09 1.39 -24.57
CA ALA A 67 3.10 2.01 -25.42
C ALA A 67 3.01 3.51 -25.11
N ASP A 68 3.18 4.36 -26.13
CA ASP A 68 3.01 5.79 -26.02
C ASP A 68 1.63 6.12 -25.44
N THR A 69 1.62 6.92 -24.37
CA THR A 69 0.40 7.40 -23.71
C THR A 69 -0.41 8.37 -24.58
N GLU A 70 0.08 8.72 -25.77
CA GLU A 70 -0.49 9.75 -26.66
C GLU A 70 -1.33 9.21 -27.83
N ILE A 71 -1.51 7.89 -27.99
CA ILE A 71 -2.27 7.32 -29.12
C ILE A 71 -3.69 6.96 -28.70
N GLU A 72 -4.67 7.69 -29.25
CA GLU A 72 -6.10 7.36 -29.16
C GLU A 72 -6.41 6.05 -29.91
N GLY A 73 -6.92 5.06 -29.18
CA GLY A 73 -7.80 4.03 -29.73
C GLY A 73 -7.20 2.70 -30.20
N GLU A 74 -5.92 2.63 -30.58
CA GLU A 74 -5.30 1.37 -31.03
C GLU A 74 -3.87 1.24 -30.50
N GLY A 75 -3.61 0.17 -29.74
CA GLY A 75 -2.28 -0.14 -29.23
C GLY A 75 -2.31 -1.03 -27.99
N PRO A 76 -1.20 -1.74 -27.70
CA PRO A 76 -1.15 -2.69 -26.60
C PRO A 76 -1.15 -1.94 -25.26
N MET A 77 -1.75 -2.52 -24.21
CA MET A 77 -1.98 -1.85 -22.91
C MET A 77 -0.72 -1.16 -22.38
N PRO A 78 -0.76 0.14 -22.02
CA PRO A 78 0.43 0.84 -21.56
C PRO A 78 0.85 0.30 -20.20
N LYS A 79 2.14 -0.01 -20.08
CA LYS A 79 2.76 -0.48 -18.84
C LYS A 79 2.89 0.66 -17.85
N TYR A 80 2.73 0.35 -16.57
CA TYR A 80 3.17 1.30 -15.55
C TYR A 80 4.69 1.32 -15.53
N PRO A 81 5.31 2.52 -15.56
CA PRO A 81 6.75 2.61 -15.45
C PRO A 81 7.20 2.06 -14.09
N ARG A 82 8.31 1.31 -14.05
CA ARG A 82 8.75 0.53 -12.88
C ARG A 82 10.07 1.05 -12.34
N ALA A 83 10.16 1.32 -11.05
CA ALA A 83 11.41 1.69 -10.39
C ALA A 83 11.47 1.18 -8.94
N MET A 84 10.50 1.52 -8.11
CA MET A 84 10.45 1.16 -6.69
C MET A 84 9.00 1.07 -6.22
N LEU A 85 8.55 -0.13 -5.84
CA LEU A 85 7.26 -0.26 -5.15
C LEU A 85 7.38 0.22 -3.71
N SER A 86 6.35 0.93 -3.28
CA SER A 86 6.03 1.13 -1.88
C SER A 86 4.79 0.30 -1.53
N PHE A 87 4.84 -0.33 -0.36
CA PHE A 87 3.78 -1.17 0.17
C PHE A 87 3.30 -0.62 1.50
N MET A 88 2.01 -0.83 1.78
CA MET A 88 1.50 -0.91 3.14
C MET A 88 1.35 -2.39 3.48
N LEU A 89 2.06 -2.86 4.49
CA LEU A 89 2.03 -4.25 4.95
C LEU A 89 1.34 -4.36 6.31
N SER A 90 0.75 -5.51 6.61
CA SER A 90 0.17 -5.79 7.93
C SER A 90 0.36 -7.24 8.35
N ASP A 91 0.60 -7.45 9.64
CA ASP A 91 0.57 -8.77 10.29
C ASP A 91 -0.82 -9.14 10.84
N GLY A 92 -1.85 -8.36 10.50
CA GLY A 92 -3.22 -8.48 11.01
C GLY A 92 -3.50 -7.64 12.25
N LYS A 93 -2.48 -7.06 12.89
CA LYS A 93 -2.63 -6.16 14.05
C LYS A 93 -1.99 -4.79 13.82
N THR A 94 -0.80 -4.77 13.23
CA THR A 94 0.00 -3.58 12.99
C THR A 94 0.22 -3.40 11.50
N SER A 95 -0.11 -2.22 10.97
CA SER A 95 0.20 -1.84 9.60
C SER A 95 1.41 -0.92 9.55
N PHE A 96 2.32 -1.14 8.60
CA PHE A 96 3.56 -0.39 8.47
C PHE A 96 3.97 -0.21 7.01
N LYS A 97 4.76 0.83 6.75
CA LYS A 97 5.25 1.14 5.40
C LYS A 97 6.46 0.29 5.06
N ALA A 98 6.49 -0.21 3.84
CA ALA A 98 7.66 -0.85 3.26
C ALA A 98 7.96 -0.28 1.87
N CYS A 99 9.19 -0.47 1.42
CA CYS A 99 9.60 -0.20 0.04
C CYS A 99 10.56 -1.27 -0.46
N GLU A 100 10.53 -1.48 -1.76
CA GLU A 100 11.48 -2.27 -2.51
C GLU A 100 12.87 -1.60 -2.49
N TYR A 101 13.75 -2.02 -1.59
CA TYR A 101 15.12 -1.50 -1.53
C TYR A 101 16.03 -2.20 -2.56
N LYS A 102 15.77 -3.49 -2.82
CA LYS A 102 16.25 -4.21 -4.01
C LYS A 102 15.08 -4.80 -4.77
N SER A 103 15.26 -4.95 -6.08
CA SER A 103 14.18 -5.36 -6.96
C SER A 103 13.56 -6.72 -6.57
N LEU A 104 12.24 -6.78 -6.57
CA LEU A 104 11.39 -7.95 -6.39
C LEU A 104 10.58 -8.16 -7.70
N PRO A 105 11.18 -8.75 -8.74
CA PRO A 105 10.60 -8.79 -10.09
C PRO A 105 9.29 -9.57 -10.18
N GLU A 106 9.00 -10.45 -9.22
CA GLU A 106 7.75 -11.19 -9.12
C GLU A 106 6.58 -10.30 -8.65
N LEU A 107 6.86 -9.08 -8.15
CA LEU A 107 5.87 -8.11 -7.71
C LEU A 107 5.73 -6.96 -8.71
N SER A 108 4.50 -6.70 -9.13
CA SER A 108 4.16 -5.64 -10.07
C SER A 108 2.89 -4.89 -9.64
N LEU A 109 2.75 -3.66 -10.13
CA LEU A 109 1.57 -2.86 -9.84
C LEU A 109 0.27 -3.49 -10.40
N VAL A 110 0.36 -4.14 -11.55
CA VAL A 110 -0.78 -4.72 -12.27
C VAL A 110 -1.13 -6.11 -11.77
N SER A 111 -0.16 -7.03 -11.75
CA SER A 111 -0.43 -8.45 -11.47
C SER A 111 -0.48 -8.81 -9.99
N THR A 112 0.19 -8.06 -9.10
CA THR A 112 0.19 -8.39 -7.67
C THR A 112 -1.16 -8.07 -7.03
N PRO A 113 -1.89 -9.07 -6.49
CA PRO A 113 -3.17 -8.82 -5.84
C PRO A 113 -3.00 -8.19 -4.44
N LEU A 114 -4.03 -7.50 -3.96
CA LEU A 114 -4.13 -7.13 -2.55
C LEU A 114 -4.52 -8.34 -1.71
N GLY A 115 -4.00 -8.37 -0.49
CA GLY A 115 -4.04 -9.54 0.38
C GLY A 115 -2.98 -10.59 0.08
N PHE A 116 -2.08 -10.34 -0.89
CA PHE A 116 -0.93 -11.21 -1.17
C PHE A 116 -0.08 -11.38 0.08
N LYS A 117 0.27 -12.63 0.39
CA LYS A 117 0.99 -13.02 1.60
C LYS A 117 2.48 -13.19 1.33
N MET A 118 3.29 -12.76 2.28
CA MET A 118 4.75 -12.96 2.25
C MET A 118 5.31 -13.16 3.66
N HIS A 119 6.44 -13.84 3.75
CA HIS A 119 7.25 -13.88 4.97
C HIS A 119 8.33 -12.82 4.93
N LEU A 120 8.49 -12.12 6.05
CA LEU A 120 9.59 -11.19 6.30
C LEU A 120 10.54 -11.80 7.33
N LYS A 121 11.85 -11.71 7.08
CA LYS A 121 12.89 -12.17 8.01
C LYS A 121 14.06 -11.21 8.02
N SER A 122 14.47 -10.73 9.19
CA SER A 122 15.65 -9.87 9.34
C SER A 122 15.64 -8.64 8.41
N VAL A 123 14.48 -8.00 8.27
CA VAL A 123 14.26 -6.81 7.43
C VAL A 123 14.72 -5.57 8.19
N LYS A 124 15.52 -4.72 7.54
CA LYS A 124 15.92 -3.43 8.10
C LYS A 124 14.74 -2.45 8.03
N VAL A 125 14.47 -1.77 9.13
CA VAL A 125 13.46 -0.73 9.24
C VAL A 125 14.16 0.56 9.63
N VAL A 126 14.06 1.57 8.77
CA VAL A 126 14.71 2.87 8.94
C VAL A 126 13.62 3.93 8.91
N ARG A 127 13.51 4.72 9.99
CA ARG A 127 12.49 5.77 10.12
C ARG A 127 11.08 5.26 9.78
N GLY A 128 10.71 4.12 10.36
CA GLY A 128 9.39 3.50 10.15
C GLY A 128 9.14 2.90 8.76
N VAL A 129 10.17 2.78 7.91
CA VAL A 129 10.04 2.16 6.57
C VAL A 129 10.88 0.89 6.50
N ALA A 130 10.24 -0.23 6.20
CA ALA A 130 10.90 -1.52 5.98
C ALA A 130 11.51 -1.60 4.57
N HIS A 131 12.80 -1.97 4.49
CA HIS A 131 13.57 -2.06 3.26
C HIS A 131 13.62 -3.51 2.76
N LEU A 132 12.75 -3.83 1.81
CA LEU A 132 12.59 -5.19 1.28
C LEU A 132 13.68 -5.51 0.25
N GLU A 133 14.20 -6.73 0.33
CA GLU A 133 15.19 -7.29 -0.58
C GLU A 133 14.88 -8.78 -0.82
N PRO A 134 15.30 -9.38 -1.96
CA PRO A 134 15.07 -10.81 -2.21
C PRO A 134 15.57 -11.74 -1.09
N SER A 135 16.63 -11.36 -0.37
CA SER A 135 17.18 -12.16 0.73
C SER A 135 16.35 -12.14 2.01
N ASN A 136 15.40 -11.20 2.16
CA ASN A 136 14.62 -11.01 3.39
C ASN A 136 13.10 -11.19 3.18
N VAL A 137 12.68 -11.52 1.95
CA VAL A 137 11.29 -11.78 1.58
C VAL A 137 11.14 -13.20 1.03
N THR A 138 10.08 -13.90 1.44
CA THR A 138 9.60 -15.10 0.76
C THR A 138 8.16 -14.90 0.34
N LEU A 139 7.88 -15.00 -0.96
CA LEU A 139 6.55 -14.79 -1.53
C LEU A 139 5.71 -16.05 -1.40
N LEU A 140 4.48 -15.92 -0.88
CA LEU A 140 3.59 -17.05 -0.62
C LEU A 140 2.34 -17.07 -1.51
N GLY A 141 1.93 -15.92 -2.06
CA GLY A 141 0.75 -15.83 -2.92
C GLY A 141 -0.54 -15.48 -2.17
N GLY A 142 -1.67 -15.76 -2.82
CA GLY A 142 -3.01 -15.50 -2.30
C GLY A 142 -3.55 -14.10 -2.62
N HIS A 143 -4.84 -13.90 -2.32
CA HIS A 143 -5.55 -12.63 -2.44
C HIS A 143 -6.58 -12.54 -1.29
N SER A 144 -7.10 -11.33 -1.03
CA SER A 144 -8.18 -11.13 -0.06
C SER A 144 -9.31 -10.29 -0.65
N GLY A 145 -10.37 -10.07 0.12
CA GLY A 145 -11.45 -9.13 -0.24
C GLY A 145 -10.97 -7.71 -0.53
N LEU A 146 -9.76 -7.35 -0.07
CA LEU A 146 -9.11 -6.08 -0.39
C LEU A 146 -8.83 -5.91 -1.89
N GLN A 147 -8.79 -6.99 -2.68
CA GLN A 147 -8.57 -6.90 -4.12
C GLN A 147 -9.61 -6.00 -4.80
N ALA A 148 -10.86 -6.00 -4.35
CA ALA A 148 -11.92 -5.13 -4.87
C ALA A 148 -11.62 -3.63 -4.67
N LEU A 149 -10.76 -3.29 -3.71
CA LEU A 149 -10.34 -1.92 -3.40
C LEU A 149 -9.01 -1.52 -4.06
N LYS A 150 -8.39 -2.39 -4.85
CA LYS A 150 -7.07 -2.13 -5.45
C LYS A 150 -7.03 -0.83 -6.25
N SER A 151 -7.96 -0.66 -7.20
CA SER A 151 -8.04 0.55 -8.02
C SER A 151 -8.39 1.79 -7.20
N TYR A 152 -9.18 1.64 -6.15
CA TYR A 152 -9.48 2.73 -5.21
C TYR A 152 -8.23 3.18 -4.46
N TYR A 153 -7.53 2.28 -3.78
CA TYR A 153 -6.34 2.63 -3.00
C TYR A 153 -5.21 3.18 -3.87
N PHE A 154 -5.01 2.61 -5.05
CA PHE A 154 -4.03 3.13 -6.00
C PHE A 154 -4.37 4.57 -6.39
N ARG A 155 -5.61 4.83 -6.79
CA ARG A 155 -6.08 6.18 -7.16
C ARG A 155 -6.01 7.17 -6.00
N GLN A 156 -6.39 6.78 -4.78
CA GLN A 156 -6.25 7.63 -3.60
C GLN A 156 -4.79 7.99 -3.31
N ASN A 157 -3.86 7.04 -3.45
CA ASN A 157 -2.44 7.30 -3.28
C ASN A 157 -1.93 8.35 -4.28
N LEU A 158 -2.33 8.26 -5.55
CA LEU A 158 -1.98 9.25 -6.57
C LEU A 158 -2.56 10.63 -6.23
N ARG A 159 -3.84 10.69 -5.87
CA ARG A 159 -4.53 11.94 -5.47
C ARG A 159 -3.85 12.62 -4.30
N GLN A 160 -3.53 11.86 -3.25
CA GLN A 160 -2.83 12.38 -2.08
C GLN A 160 -1.47 12.98 -2.44
N ARG A 161 -0.69 12.30 -3.29
CA ARG A 161 0.61 12.78 -3.77
C ARG A 161 0.50 14.03 -4.65
N MET A 162 -0.64 14.24 -5.30
CA MET A 162 -0.95 15.45 -6.08
C MET A 162 -1.62 16.55 -5.24
N GLY A 163 -1.85 16.35 -3.93
CA GLY A 163 -2.54 17.33 -3.08
C GLY A 163 -4.04 17.46 -3.35
N LEU A 164 -4.63 16.47 -4.01
CA LEU A 164 -6.06 16.44 -4.32
C LEU A 164 -6.86 15.86 -3.15
N PRO A 165 -8.14 16.26 -2.98
CA PRO A 165 -8.98 15.76 -1.88
C PRO A 165 -9.22 14.26 -1.99
N ILE A 166 -9.31 13.59 -0.83
CA ILE A 166 -9.62 12.16 -0.73
C ILE A 166 -11.07 11.93 -1.17
N GLU A 167 -11.31 10.87 -1.93
CA GLU A 167 -12.67 10.47 -2.30
C GLU A 167 -13.24 9.44 -1.32
N PRO A 168 -14.57 9.42 -1.13
CA PRO A 168 -15.21 8.42 -0.29
C PRO A 168 -14.91 7.00 -0.78
N ILE A 169 -14.83 6.07 0.18
CA ILE A 169 -14.69 4.64 -0.11
C ILE A 169 -15.97 4.18 -0.84
N PRO A 170 -15.88 3.39 -1.93
CA PRO A 170 -17.06 2.88 -2.62
C PRO A 170 -17.93 2.01 -1.71
N GLU A 171 -19.23 2.29 -1.63
CA GLU A 171 -20.20 1.57 -0.76
C GLU A 171 -20.26 0.05 -1.04
N GLN A 172 -19.95 -0.37 -2.27
CA GLN A 172 -19.93 -1.79 -2.66
C GLN A 172 -18.73 -2.57 -2.09
N ALA A 173 -17.71 -1.88 -1.55
CA ALA A 173 -16.55 -2.54 -0.96
C ALA A 173 -16.76 -2.95 0.51
N ASP A 174 -17.64 -2.26 1.24
CA ASP A 174 -17.89 -2.52 2.67
C ASP A 174 -18.50 -3.91 2.93
N GLN A 175 -19.25 -4.46 1.98
CA GLN A 175 -19.83 -5.81 2.14
C GLN A 175 -18.80 -6.93 2.04
N ASN A 176 -17.65 -6.68 1.38
CA ASN A 176 -16.57 -7.66 1.18
C ASN A 176 -15.35 -7.41 2.08
N ALA A 177 -15.25 -6.23 2.71
CA ALA A 177 -14.10 -5.77 3.49
C ALA A 177 -14.40 -5.56 5.00
N ALA A 178 -15.53 -6.05 5.52
CA ALA A 178 -16.00 -5.92 6.90
C ALA A 178 -15.12 -6.61 7.97
N GLY A 179 -13.81 -6.34 7.96
CA GLY A 179 -12.82 -6.75 8.96
C GLY A 179 -11.71 -5.73 9.20
N VAL A 180 -11.63 -4.61 8.46
CA VAL A 180 -10.59 -3.59 8.67
C VAL A 180 -11.25 -2.21 8.81
N LEU A 181 -11.48 -1.80 10.06
CA LEU A 181 -11.85 -0.42 10.38
C LEU A 181 -10.68 0.52 10.02
N PRO A 182 -10.91 1.68 9.39
CA PRO A 182 -9.88 2.70 9.25
C PRO A 182 -9.46 3.21 10.65
N PRO A 183 -8.19 3.62 10.85
CA PRO A 183 -7.77 4.23 12.11
C PRO A 183 -8.57 5.51 12.32
N SER A 184 -9.42 5.50 13.34
CA SER A 184 -10.20 6.65 13.76
C SER A 184 -9.26 7.80 14.10
N SER A 185 -9.57 8.96 13.53
CA SER A 185 -9.02 10.23 13.95
C SER A 185 -9.18 10.39 15.46
N ARG A 186 -8.03 10.58 16.11
CA ARG A 186 -7.81 11.02 17.50
C ARG A 186 -9.00 11.82 18.06
N PRO A 187 -9.55 11.49 19.24
CA PRO A 187 -10.55 12.36 19.86
C PRO A 187 -9.88 13.69 20.25
N GLU A 188 -10.42 14.78 19.71
CA GLU A 188 -10.12 16.13 20.15
C GLU A 188 -10.48 16.31 21.64
N GLY A 189 -9.67 17.12 22.32
CA GLY A 189 -9.66 17.23 23.78
C GLY A 189 -10.98 17.67 24.40
N GLY A 190 -11.45 16.86 25.35
CA GLY A 190 -12.42 17.28 26.36
C GLY A 190 -11.70 18.03 27.49
N ALA A 191 -12.03 19.30 27.64
CA ALA A 191 -11.52 20.20 28.67
C ALA A 191 -11.72 19.62 30.09
N SER A 192 -10.63 19.56 30.86
CA SER A 192 -10.67 19.29 32.30
C SER A 192 -10.92 20.60 33.04
N THR A 193 -12.14 20.77 33.56
CA THR A 193 -12.48 21.84 34.50
C THR A 193 -12.19 21.38 35.93
N TYR A 194 -11.03 21.74 36.47
CA TYR A 194 -10.82 21.77 37.93
C TYR A 194 -10.73 23.24 38.35
N GLY A 195 -11.81 23.74 38.94
CA GLY A 195 -11.82 25.02 39.64
C GLY A 195 -11.10 24.92 41.00
N PRO A 196 -10.49 26.01 41.49
CA PRO A 196 -9.79 26.00 42.77
C PRO A 196 -10.79 26.12 43.93
N THR A 197 -10.61 25.29 44.96
CA THR A 197 -11.26 25.43 46.27
C THR A 197 -10.56 26.54 47.06
N PRO A 198 -11.26 27.49 47.69
CA PRO A 198 -10.64 28.47 48.57
C PRO A 198 -10.40 27.88 49.97
N LEU A 199 -9.21 28.09 50.51
CA LEU A 199 -8.89 27.84 51.92
C LEU A 199 -9.40 29.00 52.77
N GLN A 200 -10.11 28.68 53.86
CA GLN A 200 -10.25 29.53 55.05
C GLN A 200 -9.28 29.04 56.13
#